data_AF-A0A7S3YRH0-F1
#
_entry.id   AF-A0A7S3YRH0-F1
#
_cell.length_a   1.000
_cell.length_b   1.000
_cell.length_c   1.000
_cell.angle_alpha   90.00
_cell.angle_beta   90.00
_cell.angle_gamma   90.00
#
_symmetry.space_group_name_H-M   'P 1'
#
loop_
_entity.id
_entity.type
_entity.pdbx_description
1 polymer ?
#
loop_
_entity_poly.entity_id
_entity_poly.type
_entity_poly.pdbx_seq_one_letter_code
_entity_poly.pdbx_strand_id
1 'polypeptide(L)'
;DDDDDDDDDDETASPAVAPSAFQPPLDTSSTNAPSGGGGGGTEFVANSPWSFGGHVEDASGRLFFEMPNGRGGWAAFVCSGTCVRDTVSGRSLILSAAHCIYDDVDQAFARNVIFVPNQAGTTGSGTDRDCTNDPLGCWAVDFGVVDAAWTTTVFPANVAVDYGFYVVDGPGGTANTELDTTVTPMEIAFTTPLVGSFATALGYSSIDDPSFMHCQEAMVTEGPSNWWLAGCELSSGSSGGPWCQPIDGGNGPVISVNSWGYVGRSSGMAGPKLVGSTAQCLYLKADDLDATPKNPASRGYVIASSQC
;
A
#
# COMPACT_ATOMS: atom_id res chain seq x y z
N ASP A 1 48.17 22.00 -2.74
CA ASP A 1 49.33 21.11 -2.65
C ASP A 1 49.20 20.32 -1.36
N ASP A 2 48.16 19.53 -1.09
CA ASP A 2 47.35 18.55 -1.86
C ASP A 2 47.41 17.30 -0.93
N ASP A 3 46.27 16.88 -0.38
CA ASP A 3 45.54 15.63 -0.75
C ASP A 3 46.19 14.40 -0.06
N ASP A 4 45.54 13.52 0.70
CA ASP A 4 44.21 12.93 0.58
C ASP A 4 43.70 12.45 1.97
N ASP A 5 42.44 12.77 2.26
CA ASP A 5 41.58 12.11 3.25
C ASP A 5 40.79 11.01 2.50
N ASP A 6 41.08 9.74 2.76
CA ASP A 6 40.25 8.60 2.33
C ASP A 6 39.83 7.81 3.58
N ASP A 7 38.78 8.31 4.25
CA ASP A 7 37.96 7.54 5.18
C ASP A 7 36.90 6.78 4.34
N ASP A 8 37.19 5.51 4.06
CA ASP A 8 36.22 4.52 3.59
C ASP A 8 35.23 4.18 4.72
N ASP A 9 34.25 5.05 4.97
CA ASP A 9 33.05 4.72 5.76
C ASP A 9 31.95 4.21 4.83
N ASP A 10 31.98 2.89 4.62
CA ASP A 10 30.88 2.05 4.15
C ASP A 10 29.72 2.10 5.16
N GLU A 11 28.94 3.20 5.15
CA GLU A 11 27.69 3.34 5.89
C GLU A 11 26.61 2.48 5.22
N THR A 12 26.67 1.18 5.51
CA THR A 12 25.53 0.27 5.38
C THR A 12 24.40 0.77 6.27
N ALA A 13 23.48 1.53 5.67
CA ALA A 13 22.28 2.03 6.32
C ALA A 13 21.47 0.86 6.91
N SER A 14 21.62 0.66 8.22
CA SER A 14 20.79 -0.25 9.00
C SER A 14 19.36 0.25 9.00
N PRO A 15 18.34 -0.56 8.64
CA PRO A 15 16.96 -0.11 8.62
C PRO A 15 16.50 0.24 10.03
N ALA A 16 15.89 1.42 10.15
CA ALA A 16 15.24 1.87 11.38
C ALA A 16 14.17 0.85 11.79
N VAL A 17 14.29 0.39 13.03
CA VAL A 17 13.40 -0.59 13.67
C VAL A 17 12.02 0.04 13.86
N ALA A 18 11.00 -0.50 13.18
CA ALA A 18 9.60 -0.29 13.51
C ALA A 18 9.35 -0.65 15.00
N PRO A 19 8.42 0.03 15.71
CA PRO A 19 8.27 -0.12 17.15
C PRO A 19 8.08 -1.57 17.59
N SER A 20 8.80 -1.89 18.67
CA SER A 20 9.04 -3.21 19.25
C SER A 20 7.79 -4.11 19.35
N ALA A 21 7.78 -5.19 18.58
CA ALA A 21 6.86 -6.30 18.76
C ALA A 21 7.53 -7.46 19.52
N PHE A 22 6.78 -7.99 20.48
CA PHE A 22 7.14 -9.01 21.47
C PHE A 22 7.49 -10.39 20.85
N GLN A 23 8.59 -11.02 21.29
CA GLN A 23 9.10 -12.31 20.80
C GLN A 23 8.70 -13.52 21.68
N PRO A 24 8.20 -14.62 21.06
CA PRO A 24 8.47 -16.00 21.51
C PRO A 24 8.86 -16.97 20.34
N PRO A 25 9.32 -18.21 20.59
CA PRO A 25 10.35 -18.89 19.81
C PRO A 25 9.90 -19.56 18.49
N LEU A 26 10.88 -19.64 17.58
CA LEU A 26 10.88 -20.20 16.22
C LEU A 26 10.42 -21.67 16.13
N ASP A 27 9.58 -21.95 15.15
CA ASP A 27 9.47 -23.29 14.54
C ASP A 27 9.54 -23.15 13.00
N THR A 28 10.49 -23.88 12.41
CA THR A 28 10.88 -23.81 11.01
C THR A 28 10.46 -25.10 10.31
N SER A 29 9.52 -25.03 9.37
CA SER A 29 9.49 -26.00 8.26
C SER A 29 8.80 -25.42 7.02
N SER A 30 9.62 -25.08 6.02
CA SER A 30 9.23 -24.76 4.66
C SER A 30 9.37 -26.00 3.77
N THR A 31 8.45 -26.21 2.82
CA THR A 31 8.73 -27.02 1.62
C THR A 31 8.09 -26.40 0.38
N ASN A 32 8.94 -26.10 -0.60
CA ASN A 32 8.63 -25.58 -1.95
C ASN A 32 8.02 -26.63 -2.89
N ALA A 33 7.21 -26.19 -3.86
CA ALA A 33 7.04 -26.80 -5.20
C ALA A 33 6.18 -25.91 -6.16
N PRO A 34 6.24 -26.09 -7.50
CA PRO A 34 6.25 -25.00 -8.49
C PRO A 34 5.06 -24.87 -9.47
N SER A 35 5.05 -23.69 -10.13
CA SER A 35 4.25 -23.08 -11.24
C SER A 35 3.30 -23.88 -12.16
N GLY A 36 2.16 -23.25 -12.51
CA GLY A 36 1.62 -23.26 -13.88
C GLY A 36 0.14 -22.88 -14.09
N GLY A 37 -0.13 -21.65 -14.56
CA GLY A 37 -1.16 -21.30 -15.58
C GLY A 37 -2.66 -21.30 -15.21
N GLY A 38 -3.23 -20.09 -15.04
CA GLY A 38 -4.67 -19.82 -14.99
C GLY A 38 -5.03 -18.78 -13.92
N GLY A 39 -5.16 -17.51 -14.32
CA GLY A 39 -5.34 -16.35 -13.44
C GLY A 39 -6.73 -16.27 -12.81
N GLY A 40 -6.99 -17.19 -11.89
CA GLY A 40 -8.20 -17.35 -11.09
C GLY A 40 -8.19 -18.67 -10.31
N GLY A 41 -6.98 -19.21 -10.05
CA GLY A 41 -6.80 -20.53 -9.45
C GLY A 41 -7.19 -20.54 -7.97
N THR A 42 -7.75 -21.65 -7.50
CA THR A 42 -7.92 -21.96 -6.08
C THR A 42 -6.63 -22.55 -5.49
N GLU A 43 -5.48 -22.10 -5.99
CA GLU A 43 -4.17 -22.58 -5.57
C GLU A 43 -3.55 -21.60 -4.59
N PHE A 44 -2.98 -22.16 -3.52
CA PHE A 44 -2.24 -21.43 -2.51
C PHE A 44 -0.96 -20.84 -3.08
N VAL A 45 -0.74 -19.54 -2.87
CA VAL A 45 0.49 -18.82 -3.21
C VAL A 45 0.95 -18.05 -1.98
N ALA A 46 2.15 -18.34 -1.50
CA ALA A 46 2.71 -17.65 -0.34
C ALA A 46 3.31 -16.28 -0.73
N ASN A 47 4.15 -16.25 -1.75
CA ASN A 47 4.72 -15.06 -2.36
C ASN A 47 5.22 -15.41 -3.78
N SER A 48 4.74 -14.72 -4.80
CA SER A 48 5.17 -14.93 -6.20
C SER A 48 4.96 -13.65 -7.02
N PRO A 49 5.77 -13.39 -8.05
CA PRO A 49 5.49 -12.31 -8.99
C PRO A 49 4.12 -12.48 -9.64
N TRP A 50 3.37 -11.38 -9.72
CA TRP A 50 2.15 -11.28 -10.49
C TRP A 50 2.49 -11.31 -11.98
N SER A 51 1.83 -12.19 -12.74
CA SER A 51 2.10 -12.39 -14.18
C SER A 51 0.84 -12.51 -15.03
N PHE A 52 -0.33 -12.21 -14.45
CA PHE A 52 -1.61 -12.39 -15.12
C PHE A 52 -2.14 -11.11 -15.79
N GLY A 53 -1.42 -9.99 -15.66
CA GLY A 53 -1.80 -8.71 -16.24
C GLY A 53 -3.03 -8.10 -15.57
N GLY A 54 -3.89 -7.46 -16.39
CA GLY A 54 -5.16 -6.87 -15.99
C GLY A 54 -5.01 -5.47 -15.39
N HIS A 55 -6.14 -4.87 -15.05
CA HIS A 55 -6.16 -3.50 -14.53
C HIS A 55 -5.32 -3.36 -13.24
N VAL A 56 -5.23 -4.41 -12.42
CA VAL A 56 -4.46 -4.37 -11.16
C VAL A 56 -2.97 -4.13 -11.37
N GLU A 57 -2.39 -4.57 -12.49
CA GLU A 57 -0.95 -4.39 -12.78
C GLU A 57 -0.60 -2.91 -12.99
N ASP A 58 -1.41 -2.21 -13.80
CA ASP A 58 -1.21 -0.80 -14.09
C ASP A 58 -1.79 0.12 -13.01
N ALA A 59 -2.91 -0.25 -12.38
CA ALA A 59 -3.52 0.57 -11.33
C ALA A 59 -2.76 0.47 -10.00
N SER A 60 -2.04 -0.63 -9.74
CA SER A 60 -1.24 -0.77 -8.51
C SER A 60 0.16 -0.21 -8.72
N GLY A 61 0.66 0.48 -7.72
CA GLY A 61 1.95 1.13 -7.79
C GLY A 61 2.69 1.18 -6.47
N ARG A 62 3.97 1.53 -6.58
CA ARG A 62 4.83 1.83 -5.45
C ARG A 62 4.54 3.24 -4.96
N LEU A 63 4.45 3.38 -3.64
CA LEU A 63 4.54 4.66 -2.96
C LEU A 63 5.95 4.84 -2.43
N PHE A 64 6.57 5.97 -2.75
CA PHE A 64 7.81 6.43 -2.14
C PHE A 64 7.54 7.75 -1.42
N PHE A 65 7.86 7.83 -0.13
CA PHE A 65 7.49 8.98 0.69
C PHE A 65 8.45 9.18 1.87
N GLU A 66 8.30 10.30 2.56
CA GLU A 66 9.03 10.59 3.79
C GLU A 66 8.08 10.66 4.99
N MET A 67 8.50 10.07 6.11
CA MET A 67 7.86 10.21 7.43
C MET A 67 8.88 10.55 8.51
N PRO A 68 8.43 11.06 9.67
CA PRO A 68 9.28 11.18 10.85
C PRO A 68 9.99 9.86 11.18
N ASN A 69 11.21 9.95 11.71
CA ASN A 69 12.02 8.77 12.04
C ASN A 69 12.21 8.54 13.55
N GLY A 70 11.39 9.20 14.38
CA GLY A 70 11.52 9.18 15.84
C GLY A 70 12.81 9.79 16.42
N ARG A 71 13.69 10.37 15.59
CA ARG A 71 14.96 11.00 16.00
C ARG A 71 15.03 12.49 15.67
N GLY A 72 13.86 13.12 15.49
CA GLY A 72 13.75 14.53 15.11
C GLY A 72 14.07 14.83 13.64
N GLY A 73 14.14 13.81 12.79
CA GLY A 73 14.35 13.93 11.35
C GLY A 73 13.27 13.22 10.54
N TRP A 74 13.48 13.16 9.22
CA TRP A 74 12.62 12.46 8.27
C TRP A 74 13.43 11.39 7.55
N ALA A 75 12.82 10.24 7.32
CA ALA A 75 13.42 9.14 6.56
C ALA A 75 12.51 8.76 5.39
N ALA A 76 13.11 8.16 4.36
CA ALA A 76 12.38 7.63 3.22
C ALA A 76 11.78 6.26 3.56
N PHE A 77 10.55 6.04 3.12
CA PHE A 77 9.81 4.79 3.28
C PHE A 77 9.13 4.44 1.96
N VAL A 78 8.72 3.18 1.88
CA VAL A 78 8.00 2.64 0.75
C VAL A 78 6.75 1.89 1.19
N CYS A 79 5.71 2.01 0.40
CA CYS A 79 4.46 1.27 0.51
C CYS A 79 3.96 0.92 -0.90
N SER A 80 2.78 0.32 -0.96
CA SER A 80 2.02 0.11 -2.16
C SER A 80 0.71 0.90 -2.08
N GLY A 81 0.15 1.21 -3.24
CA GLY A 81 -1.16 1.82 -3.36
C GLY A 81 -1.84 1.37 -4.65
N THR A 82 -3.13 1.64 -4.76
CA THR A 82 -3.93 1.29 -5.95
C THR A 82 -4.74 2.48 -6.40
N CYS A 83 -4.61 2.87 -7.67
CA CYS A 83 -5.51 3.81 -8.30
C CYS A 83 -6.93 3.24 -8.30
N VAL A 84 -7.84 3.96 -7.67
CA VAL A 84 -9.25 3.60 -7.54
C VAL A 84 -10.11 4.67 -8.20
N ARG A 85 -11.35 4.32 -8.53
CA ARG A 85 -12.26 5.24 -9.22
C ARG A 85 -12.37 6.57 -8.45
N ASP A 86 -12.17 7.68 -9.16
CA ASP A 86 -12.54 9.03 -8.72
C ASP A 86 -13.68 9.51 -9.62
N THR A 87 -14.65 10.22 -9.07
CA THR A 87 -15.77 10.82 -9.81
C THR A 87 -15.53 12.29 -10.12
N VAL A 88 -14.45 12.86 -9.58
CA VAL A 88 -14.03 14.24 -9.78
C VAL A 88 -12.95 14.32 -10.86
N SER A 89 -13.22 15.05 -11.94
CA SER A 89 -12.22 15.32 -12.98
C SER A 89 -11.12 16.26 -12.49
N GLY A 90 -9.90 16.12 -13.02
CA GLY A 90 -8.77 16.98 -12.65
C GLY A 90 -7.84 16.35 -11.61
N ARG A 91 -8.20 15.19 -11.09
CA ARG A 91 -7.54 14.53 -9.96
C ARG A 91 -7.79 13.03 -9.99
N SER A 92 -7.06 12.29 -9.16
CA SER A 92 -7.22 10.85 -9.03
C SER A 92 -7.07 10.39 -7.58
N LEU A 93 -7.65 9.23 -7.26
CA LEU A 93 -7.56 8.60 -5.95
C LEU A 93 -6.63 7.40 -5.93
N ILE A 94 -5.86 7.28 -4.85
CA ILE A 94 -5.04 6.10 -4.55
C ILE A 94 -5.46 5.56 -3.19
N LEU A 95 -5.98 4.34 -3.16
CA LEU A 95 -6.21 3.59 -1.91
C LEU A 95 -4.88 3.03 -1.39
N SER A 96 -4.62 3.19 -0.09
CA SER A 96 -3.48 2.61 0.61
C SER A 96 -3.81 2.31 2.08
N ALA A 97 -2.84 1.85 2.85
CA ALA A 97 -2.96 1.70 4.30
C ALA A 97 -2.81 3.08 4.97
N ALA A 98 -3.47 3.29 6.10
CA ALA A 98 -3.40 4.57 6.81
C ALA A 98 -2.00 4.83 7.36
N HIS A 99 -1.27 3.79 7.78
CA HIS A 99 0.13 3.93 8.22
C HIS A 99 1.11 4.31 7.10
N CYS A 100 0.70 4.18 5.83
CA CYS A 100 1.47 4.69 4.69
C CYS A 100 1.17 6.17 4.40
N ILE A 101 0.19 6.76 5.11
CA ILE A 101 -0.32 8.12 4.91
C ILE A 101 -0.04 9.01 6.12
N TYR A 102 -0.20 8.47 7.33
CA TYR A 102 -0.09 9.19 8.59
C TYR A 102 0.62 8.36 9.65
N ASP A 103 1.62 8.95 10.28
CA ASP A 103 2.32 8.41 11.44
C ASP A 103 1.50 8.69 12.71
N ASP A 104 0.93 7.64 13.31
CA ASP A 104 0.10 7.69 14.52
C ASP A 104 0.90 7.94 15.80
N VAL A 105 2.23 7.79 15.78
CA VAL A 105 3.11 8.06 16.91
C VAL A 105 3.61 9.50 16.88
N ASP A 106 4.18 9.92 15.76
CA ASP A 106 4.74 11.25 15.56
C ASP A 106 3.69 12.29 15.09
N GLN A 107 2.45 11.85 14.88
CA GLN A 107 1.28 12.69 14.59
C GLN A 107 1.48 13.57 13.34
N ALA A 108 1.97 12.94 12.27
CA ALA A 108 2.34 13.65 11.05
C ALA A 108 1.91 12.89 9.80
N PHE A 109 1.41 13.63 8.81
CA PHE A 109 1.26 13.09 7.46
C PHE A 109 2.62 12.84 6.81
N ALA A 110 2.65 11.83 5.95
CA ALA A 110 3.73 11.65 4.99
C ALA A 110 3.90 12.90 4.12
N ARG A 111 5.11 13.10 3.61
CA ARG A 111 5.44 14.19 2.69
C ARG A 111 6.29 13.68 1.54
N ASN A 112 6.43 14.51 0.50
CA ASN A 112 7.22 14.19 -0.70
C ASN A 112 6.79 12.84 -1.30
N VAL A 113 5.48 12.59 -1.30
CA VAL A 113 4.89 11.32 -1.70
C VAL A 113 4.83 11.27 -3.23
N ILE A 114 5.39 10.22 -3.81
CA ILE A 114 5.33 9.90 -5.23
C ILE A 114 4.68 8.53 -5.38
N PHE A 115 3.76 8.42 -6.35
CA PHE A 115 3.17 7.16 -6.77
C PHE A 115 3.70 6.75 -8.15
N VAL A 116 4.19 5.51 -8.25
CA VAL A 116 4.75 4.91 -9.46
C VAL A 116 3.91 3.67 -9.84
N PRO A 117 2.89 3.81 -10.70
CA PRO A 117 2.11 2.68 -11.20
C PRO A 117 2.97 1.77 -12.08
N ASN A 118 2.70 0.46 -12.02
CA ASN A 118 3.43 -0.56 -12.77
C ASN A 118 4.97 -0.44 -12.64
N GLN A 119 5.47 -0.27 -11.42
CA GLN A 119 6.92 -0.20 -11.18
C GLN A 119 7.62 -1.51 -11.57
N ALA A 120 6.92 -2.65 -11.60
CA ALA A 120 7.48 -3.92 -12.03
C ALA A 120 8.02 -3.90 -13.48
N GLY A 121 7.47 -3.02 -14.33
CA GLY A 121 7.96 -2.80 -15.68
C GLY A 121 9.13 -1.82 -15.79
N THR A 122 9.66 -1.29 -14.68
CA THR A 122 10.76 -0.31 -14.70
C THR A 122 11.99 -0.84 -15.43
N THR A 123 12.67 0.06 -16.12
CA THR A 123 13.99 -0.19 -16.73
C THR A 123 15.14 0.11 -15.77
N GLY A 124 14.85 0.69 -14.60
CA GLY A 124 15.78 0.87 -13.49
C GLY A 124 16.08 -0.43 -12.74
N SER A 125 16.79 -0.31 -11.62
CA SER A 125 17.16 -1.45 -10.76
C SER A 125 16.23 -1.68 -9.57
N GLY A 126 15.23 -0.82 -9.36
CA GLY A 126 14.36 -0.84 -8.20
C GLY A 126 13.68 0.52 -7.99
N THR A 127 13.15 0.73 -6.80
CA THR A 127 12.50 1.98 -6.43
C THR A 127 13.50 3.14 -6.32
N ASP A 128 13.23 4.20 -7.06
CA ASP A 128 13.95 5.45 -6.98
C ASP A 128 13.00 6.65 -7.21
N ARG A 129 13.57 7.81 -7.53
CA ARG A 129 12.82 9.04 -7.85
C ARG A 129 12.92 9.40 -9.35
N ASP A 130 13.52 8.54 -10.18
CA ASP A 130 13.69 8.74 -11.61
C ASP A 130 12.50 8.18 -12.38
N CYS A 131 11.46 8.99 -12.46
CA CYS A 131 10.23 8.62 -13.16
C CYS A 131 10.40 8.44 -14.68
N THR A 132 11.59 8.67 -15.24
CA THR A 132 11.83 8.48 -16.68
C THR A 132 12.14 7.02 -17.05
N ASN A 133 12.51 6.20 -16.05
CA ASN A 133 12.80 4.79 -16.24
C ASN A 133 11.57 3.88 -16.00
N ASP A 134 10.48 4.42 -15.47
CA ASP A 134 9.22 3.73 -15.19
C ASP A 134 8.25 3.76 -16.41
N PRO A 135 7.50 2.67 -16.69
CA PRO A 135 6.70 2.55 -17.92
C PRO A 135 5.67 3.65 -18.10
N LEU A 136 5.03 4.04 -17.00
CA LEU A 136 3.96 5.03 -16.97
C LEU A 136 4.43 6.36 -16.37
N GLY A 137 5.67 6.43 -15.87
CA GLY A 137 6.19 7.52 -15.07
C GLY A 137 5.57 7.56 -13.67
N CYS A 138 5.54 8.74 -13.06
CA CYS A 138 5.11 8.92 -11.68
C CYS A 138 4.19 10.12 -11.49
N TRP A 139 3.44 10.11 -10.39
CA TRP A 139 2.54 11.19 -9.98
C TRP A 139 2.94 11.68 -8.60
N ALA A 140 3.07 13.00 -8.47
CA ALA A 140 3.18 13.63 -7.17
C ALA A 140 1.82 13.63 -6.50
N VAL A 141 1.76 13.17 -5.26
CA VAL A 141 0.55 13.20 -4.45
C VAL A 141 0.41 14.58 -3.80
N ASP A 142 -0.81 15.11 -3.79
CA ASP A 142 -1.11 16.41 -3.17
C ASP A 142 -1.32 16.27 -1.66
N PHE A 143 -2.22 15.39 -1.23
CA PHE A 143 -2.54 15.18 0.18
C PHE A 143 -3.12 13.80 0.50
N GLY A 144 -3.04 13.41 1.78
CA GLY A 144 -3.65 12.18 2.31
C GLY A 144 -4.98 12.40 3.03
N VAL A 145 -5.80 11.36 3.14
CA VAL A 145 -7.08 11.37 3.85
C VAL A 145 -7.16 10.10 4.71
N VAL A 146 -7.24 10.27 6.03
CA VAL A 146 -7.26 9.17 7.01
C VAL A 146 -8.42 9.32 7.99
N ASP A 147 -8.82 8.20 8.60
CA ASP A 147 -9.81 8.18 9.67
C ASP A 147 -9.23 8.76 10.97
N ALA A 148 -10.01 9.54 11.71
CA ALA A 148 -9.60 10.10 13.00
C ALA A 148 -9.21 9.03 14.03
N ALA A 149 -9.85 7.86 14.01
CA ALA A 149 -9.50 6.75 14.88
C ALA A 149 -8.08 6.21 14.62
N TRP A 150 -7.58 6.33 13.38
CA TRP A 150 -6.17 6.05 13.06
C TRP A 150 -5.25 7.02 13.78
N THR A 151 -5.57 8.32 13.71
CA THR A 151 -4.70 9.38 14.26
C THR A 151 -4.75 9.51 15.78
N THR A 152 -5.81 9.04 16.43
CA THR A 152 -6.04 9.26 17.88
C THR A 152 -5.74 8.06 18.75
N THR A 153 -5.45 6.91 18.14
CA THR A 153 -5.04 5.70 18.84
C THR A 153 -3.85 5.09 18.13
N VAL A 154 -3.09 4.24 18.81
CA VAL A 154 -1.91 3.57 18.26
C VAL A 154 -2.13 2.07 18.14
N PHE A 155 -1.30 1.40 17.36
CA PHE A 155 -1.31 -0.06 17.25
C PHE A 155 -1.33 -0.73 18.64
N PRO A 156 -2.14 -1.79 18.86
CA PRO A 156 -3.05 -2.44 17.90
C PRO A 156 -4.47 -1.87 17.89
N ALA A 157 -4.75 -0.75 18.57
CA ALA A 157 -6.13 -0.25 18.74
C ALA A 157 -6.73 0.34 17.46
N ASN A 158 -5.90 0.80 16.52
CA ASN A 158 -6.30 1.44 15.27
C ASN A 158 -6.31 0.51 14.04
N VAL A 159 -5.92 -0.77 14.15
CA VAL A 159 -5.81 -1.67 12.99
C VAL A 159 -7.12 -1.87 12.23
N ALA A 160 -8.27 -1.63 12.87
CA ALA A 160 -9.58 -1.71 12.24
C ALA A 160 -9.84 -0.60 11.20
N VAL A 161 -9.04 0.47 11.23
CA VAL A 161 -9.14 1.64 10.35
C VAL A 161 -7.82 1.93 9.63
N ASP A 162 -6.96 0.93 9.45
CA ASP A 162 -5.70 1.07 8.71
C ASP A 162 -5.91 1.06 7.18
N TYR A 163 -6.72 2.00 6.71
CA TYR A 163 -6.95 2.31 5.32
C TYR A 163 -7.06 3.82 5.16
N GLY A 164 -6.68 4.31 3.99
CA GLY A 164 -6.83 5.72 3.66
C GLY A 164 -6.63 5.97 2.18
N PHE A 165 -6.75 7.23 1.81
CA PHE A 165 -6.67 7.64 0.42
C PHE A 165 -5.64 8.73 0.25
N TYR A 166 -4.82 8.63 -0.78
CA TYR A 166 -4.10 9.77 -1.32
C TYR A 166 -4.90 10.37 -2.47
N VAL A 167 -4.78 11.69 -2.60
CA VAL A 167 -5.30 12.46 -3.73
C VAL A 167 -4.12 12.96 -4.55
N VAL A 168 -4.17 12.70 -5.85
CA VAL A 168 -3.26 13.26 -6.85
C VAL A 168 -4.00 14.39 -7.54
N ASP A 169 -3.46 15.61 -7.49
CA ASP A 169 -4.03 16.76 -8.19
C ASP A 169 -3.24 17.02 -9.48
N GLY A 170 -3.95 17.05 -10.61
CA GLY A 170 -3.37 17.34 -11.91
C GLY A 170 -2.57 16.21 -12.58
N PRO A 171 -1.92 16.53 -13.72
CA PRO A 171 -1.27 15.54 -14.56
C PRO A 171 0.08 15.08 -14.02
N GLY A 172 0.46 13.87 -14.41
CA GLY A 172 1.77 13.28 -14.17
C GLY A 172 2.09 12.22 -15.21
N GLY A 173 3.05 11.36 -14.90
CA GLY A 173 3.47 10.29 -15.78
C GLY A 173 4.15 10.75 -17.07
N THR A 174 4.53 9.80 -17.91
CA THR A 174 5.21 10.06 -19.19
C THR A 174 4.30 10.76 -20.20
N ALA A 175 2.98 10.53 -20.10
CA ALA A 175 1.97 11.14 -20.98
C ALA A 175 1.49 12.52 -20.51
N ASN A 176 1.90 12.97 -19.31
CA ASN A 176 1.43 14.21 -18.68
C ASN A 176 -0.11 14.31 -18.62
N THR A 177 -0.72 13.26 -18.07
CA THR A 177 -2.18 13.08 -17.92
C THR A 177 -2.55 12.75 -16.48
N GLU A 178 -3.83 12.91 -16.12
CA GLU A 178 -4.39 12.42 -14.86
C GLU A 178 -4.13 10.90 -14.72
N LEU A 179 -3.90 10.44 -13.50
CA LEU A 179 -3.50 9.05 -13.24
C LEU A 179 -4.59 8.07 -13.69
N ASP A 180 -5.83 8.30 -13.29
CA ASP A 180 -7.01 7.49 -13.64
C ASP A 180 -7.50 7.66 -15.09
N THR A 181 -6.90 8.57 -15.85
CA THR A 181 -6.99 8.61 -17.33
C THR A 181 -5.93 7.72 -17.97
N THR A 182 -4.77 7.58 -17.33
CA THR A 182 -3.62 6.81 -17.83
C THR A 182 -3.79 5.32 -17.58
N VAL A 183 -4.29 4.96 -16.40
CA VAL A 183 -4.56 3.58 -15.98
C VAL A 183 -6.07 3.37 -15.93
N THR A 184 -6.52 2.12 -16.03
CA THR A 184 -7.93 1.82 -15.70
C THR A 184 -8.05 1.66 -14.19
N PRO A 185 -8.74 2.56 -13.47
CA PRO A 185 -8.83 2.48 -12.02
C PRO A 185 -9.58 1.22 -11.57
N MET A 186 -9.20 0.71 -10.39
CA MET A 186 -9.87 -0.43 -9.75
C MET A 186 -11.15 0.00 -9.04
N GLU A 187 -12.14 -0.89 -8.99
CA GLU A 187 -13.35 -0.68 -8.19
C GLU A 187 -13.11 -1.11 -6.75
N ILE A 188 -13.62 -0.33 -5.78
CA ILE A 188 -13.65 -0.76 -4.37
C ILE A 188 -15.01 -1.39 -4.08
N ALA A 189 -15.02 -2.56 -3.43
CA ALA A 189 -16.22 -3.18 -2.90
C ALA A 189 -16.37 -2.94 -1.40
N PHE A 190 -17.49 -2.31 -1.03
CA PHE A 190 -17.96 -2.21 0.36
C PHE A 190 -19.02 -3.27 0.69
N THR A 191 -19.10 -4.33 -0.11
CA THR A 191 -19.98 -5.49 0.11
C THR A 191 -19.21 -6.61 0.78
N THR A 192 -19.92 -7.50 1.48
CA THR A 192 -19.28 -8.60 2.20
C THR A 192 -18.63 -9.59 1.24
N PRO A 193 -17.31 -9.81 1.30
CA PRO A 193 -16.65 -10.86 0.52
C PRO A 193 -16.98 -12.25 1.07
N LEU A 194 -16.70 -13.29 0.29
CA LEU A 194 -17.00 -14.67 0.66
C LEU A 194 -15.85 -15.29 1.46
N VAL A 195 -16.00 -15.35 2.79
CA VAL A 195 -15.06 -16.04 3.68
C VAL A 195 -14.92 -17.52 3.30
N GLY A 196 -13.70 -18.05 3.35
CA GLY A 196 -13.37 -19.40 2.92
C GLY A 196 -13.18 -19.56 1.40
N SER A 197 -13.42 -18.50 0.62
CA SER A 197 -13.00 -18.43 -0.78
C SER A 197 -11.67 -17.73 -0.91
N PHE A 198 -11.04 -17.92 -2.06
CA PHE A 198 -9.74 -17.34 -2.36
C PHE A 198 -9.81 -15.82 -2.47
N ALA A 199 -8.92 -15.14 -1.77
CA ALA A 199 -8.61 -13.73 -1.97
C ALA A 199 -7.14 -13.61 -2.38
N THR A 200 -6.84 -12.60 -3.18
CA THR A 200 -5.49 -12.33 -3.66
C THR A 200 -5.05 -10.99 -3.12
N ALA A 201 -3.98 -10.98 -2.33
CA ALA A 201 -3.34 -9.76 -1.88
C ALA A 201 -2.13 -9.48 -2.76
N LEU A 202 -2.01 -8.24 -3.23
CA LEU A 202 -0.94 -7.82 -4.14
C LEU A 202 -0.18 -6.63 -3.56
N GLY A 203 1.08 -6.45 -3.95
CA GLY A 203 1.88 -5.30 -3.53
C GLY A 203 3.36 -5.42 -3.90
N TYR A 204 4.09 -4.35 -3.67
CA TYR A 204 5.53 -4.24 -3.92
C TYR A 204 6.31 -4.49 -2.62
N SER A 205 6.63 -5.76 -2.36
CA SER A 205 7.56 -6.17 -1.30
C SER A 205 8.94 -5.55 -1.53
N SER A 206 9.52 -4.87 -0.53
CA SER A 206 10.84 -4.25 -0.67
C SER A 206 11.99 -5.26 -0.84
N ILE A 207 11.83 -6.50 -0.38
CA ILE A 207 12.82 -7.57 -0.62
C ILE A 207 12.81 -8.08 -2.07
N ASP A 208 11.72 -7.83 -2.80
CA ASP A 208 11.51 -8.30 -4.18
C ASP A 208 11.53 -7.14 -5.20
N ASP A 209 11.88 -5.93 -4.77
CA ASP A 209 11.88 -4.69 -5.56
C ASP A 209 12.65 -4.86 -6.89
N PRO A 210 12.08 -4.49 -8.05
CA PRO A 210 10.81 -3.78 -8.29
C PRO A 210 9.58 -4.67 -8.53
N SER A 211 9.66 -5.97 -8.23
CA SER A 211 8.63 -6.94 -8.64
C SER A 211 7.28 -6.66 -7.98
N PHE A 212 6.20 -6.72 -8.79
CA PHE A 212 4.84 -6.71 -8.28
C PHE A 212 4.48 -8.11 -7.82
N MET A 213 4.30 -8.29 -6.51
CA MET A 213 4.15 -9.60 -5.88
C MET A 213 2.71 -9.85 -5.47
N HIS A 214 2.36 -11.12 -5.30
CA HIS A 214 1.09 -11.52 -4.71
C HIS A 214 1.23 -12.72 -3.78
N CYS A 215 0.29 -12.81 -2.86
CA CYS A 215 -0.05 -14.02 -2.13
C CYS A 215 -1.55 -14.29 -2.29
N GLN A 216 -1.95 -15.54 -2.12
CA GLN A 216 -3.31 -15.96 -2.41
C GLN A 216 -3.66 -17.23 -1.65
N GLU A 217 -4.77 -17.20 -0.92
CA GLU A 217 -5.30 -18.37 -0.21
C GLU A 217 -6.78 -18.19 0.12
N ALA A 218 -7.41 -19.24 0.67
CA ALA A 218 -8.75 -19.13 1.21
C ALA A 218 -8.77 -18.18 2.43
N MET A 219 -9.43 -17.05 2.28
CA MET A 219 -9.45 -15.97 3.25
C MET A 219 -10.26 -16.35 4.50
N VAL A 220 -9.69 -16.08 5.67
CA VAL A 220 -10.37 -16.20 6.98
C VAL A 220 -10.44 -14.83 7.67
N THR A 221 -10.81 -14.81 8.94
CA THR A 221 -10.87 -13.58 9.76
C THR A 221 -9.82 -13.62 10.86
N GLU A 222 -9.23 -12.47 11.15
CA GLU A 222 -8.42 -12.25 12.36
C GLU A 222 -9.12 -11.19 13.22
N GLY A 223 -9.67 -11.63 14.34
CA GLY A 223 -10.58 -10.83 15.15
C GLY A 223 -11.84 -10.34 14.41
N PRO A 224 -12.56 -9.35 14.97
CA PRO A 224 -13.81 -8.85 14.40
C PRO A 224 -13.60 -7.94 13.18
N SER A 225 -12.43 -7.30 13.06
CA SER A 225 -12.22 -6.16 12.17
C SER A 225 -11.29 -6.44 10.98
N ASN A 226 -10.62 -7.59 10.92
CA ASN A 226 -9.68 -7.90 9.84
C ASN A 226 -10.02 -9.21 9.14
N TRP A 227 -9.70 -9.22 7.85
CA TRP A 227 -9.48 -10.44 7.08
C TRP A 227 -8.06 -10.95 7.33
N TRP A 228 -7.83 -12.22 7.01
CA TRP A 228 -6.54 -12.87 7.25
C TRP A 228 -6.19 -13.88 6.17
N LEU A 229 -4.95 -13.79 5.69
CA LEU A 229 -4.28 -14.77 4.83
C LEU A 229 -3.07 -15.30 5.62
N ALA A 230 -3.18 -16.52 6.16
CA ALA A 230 -2.23 -17.06 7.13
C ALA A 230 -0.86 -17.43 6.54
N GLY A 231 -0.83 -17.86 5.29
CA GLY A 231 0.36 -18.23 4.55
C GLY A 231 0.89 -17.13 3.62
N CYS A 232 0.34 -15.91 3.68
CA CYS A 232 0.86 -14.78 2.91
C CYS A 232 2.26 -14.36 3.40
N GLU A 233 3.25 -14.31 2.51
CA GLU A 233 4.65 -13.96 2.82
C GLU A 233 5.09 -12.64 2.16
N LEU A 234 4.13 -11.79 1.76
CA LEU A 234 4.44 -10.42 1.36
C LEU A 234 5.12 -9.67 2.52
N SER A 235 6.17 -8.91 2.20
CA SER A 235 7.04 -8.28 3.19
C SER A 235 6.77 -6.76 3.32
N SER A 236 7.61 -6.05 4.07
CA SER A 236 7.59 -4.59 4.16
C SER A 236 7.50 -3.94 2.77
N GLY A 237 6.83 -2.80 2.65
CA GLY A 237 6.58 -2.15 1.36
C GLY A 237 5.33 -2.65 0.62
N SER A 238 4.87 -3.87 0.90
CA SER A 238 3.58 -4.36 0.35
C SER A 238 2.36 -3.68 0.96
N SER A 239 2.51 -3.07 2.14
CA SER A 239 1.48 -2.31 2.86
C SER A 239 0.72 -1.35 1.94
N GLY A 240 -0.61 -1.35 2.05
CA GLY A 240 -1.50 -0.55 1.22
C GLY A 240 -1.81 -1.13 -0.16
N GLY A 241 -1.12 -2.19 -0.58
CA GLY A 241 -1.44 -2.92 -1.80
C GLY A 241 -2.80 -3.62 -1.71
N PRO A 242 -3.51 -3.83 -2.83
CA PRO A 242 -4.93 -4.20 -2.82
C PRO A 242 -5.12 -5.68 -2.49
N TRP A 243 -6.22 -5.99 -1.80
CA TRP A 243 -6.78 -7.34 -1.76
C TRP A 243 -7.99 -7.41 -2.67
N CYS A 244 -8.02 -8.36 -3.59
CA CYS A 244 -9.11 -8.52 -4.56
C CYS A 244 -9.87 -9.83 -4.33
N GLN A 245 -11.20 -9.79 -4.48
CA GLN A 245 -12.04 -10.99 -4.44
C GLN A 245 -13.38 -10.84 -5.19
N PRO A 246 -13.68 -11.71 -6.17
CA PRO A 246 -12.72 -12.54 -6.90
C PRO A 246 -11.79 -11.66 -7.75
N ILE A 247 -10.63 -12.18 -8.13
CA ILE A 247 -9.80 -11.60 -9.19
C ILE A 247 -9.73 -12.57 -10.37
N ASP A 248 -9.96 -12.07 -11.58
CA ASP A 248 -9.91 -12.83 -12.83
C ASP A 248 -9.04 -12.07 -13.85
N GLY A 249 -7.90 -12.67 -14.20
CA GLY A 249 -6.91 -12.05 -15.10
C GLY A 249 -6.49 -10.64 -14.68
N GLY A 250 -6.43 -10.38 -13.37
CA GLY A 250 -6.06 -9.07 -12.81
C GLY A 250 -7.19 -8.05 -12.73
N ASN A 251 -8.43 -8.47 -12.93
CA ASN A 251 -9.61 -7.63 -12.82
C ASN A 251 -10.48 -8.14 -11.67
N GLY A 252 -10.96 -7.23 -10.84
CA GLY A 252 -11.80 -7.59 -9.70
C GLY A 252 -11.93 -6.42 -8.74
N PRO A 253 -12.92 -6.46 -7.83
CA PRO A 253 -13.05 -5.42 -6.84
C PRO A 253 -12.03 -5.57 -5.72
N VAL A 254 -11.53 -4.44 -5.23
CA VAL A 254 -10.70 -4.34 -4.03
C VAL A 254 -11.60 -4.41 -2.79
N ILE A 255 -11.31 -5.36 -1.89
CA ILE A 255 -12.09 -5.63 -0.67
C ILE A 255 -11.34 -5.26 0.61
N SER A 256 -10.03 -5.01 0.52
CA SER A 256 -9.13 -4.67 1.63
C SER A 256 -7.77 -4.20 1.11
N VAL A 257 -6.84 -3.92 2.02
CA VAL A 257 -5.44 -3.57 1.73
C VAL A 257 -4.50 -4.38 2.63
N ASN A 258 -3.26 -4.62 2.20
CA ASN A 258 -2.21 -5.12 3.08
C ASN A 258 -1.99 -4.13 4.23
N SER A 259 -2.00 -4.60 5.48
CA SER A 259 -1.92 -3.69 6.62
C SER A 259 -0.84 -4.13 7.61
N TRP A 260 -0.98 -5.31 8.21
CA TRP A 260 -0.03 -5.77 9.23
C TRP A 260 0.14 -7.28 9.21
N GLY A 261 1.28 -7.74 9.71
CA GLY A 261 1.56 -9.14 9.99
C GLY A 261 2.13 -9.28 11.41
N TYR A 262 2.19 -10.51 11.91
CA TYR A 262 2.82 -10.75 13.19
C TYR A 262 4.34 -10.75 13.02
N VAL A 263 5.00 -9.80 13.68
CA VAL A 263 6.46 -9.78 13.74
C VAL A 263 6.99 -11.11 14.28
N GLY A 264 8.02 -11.65 13.63
CA GLY A 264 8.64 -12.92 14.02
C GLY A 264 7.92 -14.17 13.48
N ARG A 265 6.83 -14.01 12.70
CA ARG A 265 6.33 -15.06 11.81
C ARG A 265 6.87 -14.82 10.41
N SER A 266 7.16 -15.90 9.69
CA SER A 266 7.52 -15.82 8.27
C SER A 266 6.30 -15.52 7.39
N SER A 267 5.09 -15.75 7.89
CA SER A 267 3.85 -15.63 7.14
C SER A 267 2.70 -15.03 7.96
N GLY A 268 1.72 -14.48 7.25
CA GLY A 268 0.50 -13.91 7.78
C GLY A 268 0.34 -12.44 7.40
N MET A 269 -0.73 -12.12 6.67
CA MET A 269 -1.12 -10.75 6.36
C MET A 269 -2.57 -10.51 6.77
N ALA A 270 -2.79 -9.46 7.54
CA ALA A 270 -4.10 -8.92 7.85
C ALA A 270 -4.42 -7.78 6.89
N GLY A 271 -5.70 -7.66 6.56
CA GLY A 271 -6.27 -6.49 5.91
C GLY A 271 -7.55 -6.04 6.63
N PRO A 272 -7.72 -4.74 6.91
CA PRO A 272 -8.93 -4.23 7.55
C PRO A 272 -10.16 -4.43 6.67
N LYS A 273 -11.30 -4.72 7.29
CA LYS A 273 -12.58 -4.83 6.59
C LYS A 273 -13.00 -3.44 6.07
N LEU A 274 -13.10 -3.28 4.76
CA LEU A 274 -13.71 -2.08 4.17
C LEU A 274 -15.24 -2.10 4.29
N VAL A 275 -15.85 -3.29 4.20
CA VAL A 275 -17.28 -3.48 4.43
C VAL A 275 -17.63 -3.27 5.90
N GLY A 276 -18.71 -2.51 6.14
CA GLY A 276 -19.22 -2.27 7.50
C GLY A 276 -18.31 -1.44 8.40
N SER A 277 -17.33 -0.74 7.82
CA SER A 277 -16.45 0.21 8.50
C SER A 277 -16.65 1.63 7.96
N THR A 278 -15.86 2.59 8.42
CA THR A 278 -15.88 3.98 7.93
C THR A 278 -15.23 4.13 6.55
N ALA A 279 -14.63 3.08 5.98
CA ALA A 279 -13.95 3.12 4.68
C ALA A 279 -14.81 3.67 3.54
N GLN A 280 -16.08 3.29 3.45
CA GLN A 280 -16.98 3.83 2.41
C GLN A 280 -17.20 5.33 2.55
N CYS A 281 -17.41 5.79 3.79
CA CYS A 281 -17.54 7.21 4.05
C CYS A 281 -16.23 7.95 3.73
N LEU A 282 -15.08 7.40 4.14
CA LEU A 282 -13.77 7.99 3.89
C LEU A 282 -13.48 8.10 2.39
N TYR A 283 -13.81 7.06 1.62
CA TYR A 283 -13.76 7.08 0.15
C TYR A 283 -14.63 8.21 -0.41
N LEU A 284 -15.90 8.30 0.00
CA LEU A 284 -16.80 9.35 -0.46
C LEU A 284 -16.33 10.76 -0.06
N LYS A 285 -15.60 10.91 1.06
CA LYS A 285 -15.00 12.19 1.46
C LYS A 285 -13.76 12.53 0.66
N ALA A 286 -12.96 11.53 0.31
CA ALA A 286 -11.83 11.72 -0.60
C ALA A 286 -12.34 12.08 -2.01
N ASP A 287 -13.37 11.38 -2.48
CA ASP A 287 -14.09 11.55 -3.77
C ASP A 287 -14.99 12.81 -3.83
N ASP A 288 -14.93 13.70 -2.84
CA ASP A 288 -15.68 14.97 -2.83
C ASP A 288 -14.75 16.18 -2.94
N LEU A 289 -15.26 17.23 -3.60
CA LEU A 289 -14.53 18.40 -4.14
C LEU A 289 -13.98 19.37 -3.08
N ASP A 290 -14.26 19.17 -1.80
CA ASP A 290 -13.89 20.12 -0.74
C ASP A 290 -12.59 19.77 0.02
N ALA A 291 -11.88 18.73 -0.41
CA ALA A 291 -10.63 18.30 0.20
C ALA A 291 -9.38 19.04 -0.30
N THR A 292 -9.44 20.29 -0.77
CA THR A 292 -8.19 21.05 -1.04
C THR A 292 -7.63 21.55 0.29
N PRO A 293 -6.43 21.14 0.78
CA PRO A 293 -5.93 21.53 2.09
C PRO A 293 -6.09 23.04 2.34
N LYS A 294 -6.99 23.42 3.26
CA LYS A 294 -7.20 24.85 3.61
C LYS A 294 -5.91 25.50 4.14
N ASN A 295 -4.97 24.68 4.57
CA ASN A 295 -3.60 25.04 4.85
C ASN A 295 -2.66 24.12 4.05
N PRO A 296 -1.84 24.63 3.12
CA PRO A 296 -0.84 23.84 2.38
C PRO A 296 0.12 23.06 3.29
N ALA A 297 0.26 23.47 4.55
CA ALA A 297 1.07 22.77 5.54
C ALA A 297 0.38 21.51 6.12
N SER A 298 -0.94 21.34 5.99
CA SER A 298 -1.63 20.23 6.66
C SER A 298 -1.39 18.87 5.99
N ARG A 299 -0.91 18.84 4.74
CA ARG A 299 -0.52 17.63 3.96
C ARG A 299 -1.57 16.50 3.90
N GLY A 300 -2.76 16.74 4.44
CA GLY A 300 -3.83 15.79 4.55
C GLY A 300 -5.02 16.25 5.39
N TYR A 301 -5.99 15.35 5.47
CA TYR A 301 -7.26 15.46 6.16
C TYR A 301 -7.48 14.30 7.11
N VAL A 302 -8.01 14.64 8.28
CA VAL A 302 -8.46 13.68 9.27
C VAL A 302 -9.98 13.74 9.33
N ILE A 303 -10.64 12.64 8.98
CA ILE A 303 -12.10 12.57 8.94
C ILE A 303 -12.60 11.92 10.24
N ALA A 304 -13.40 12.67 10.99
CA ALA A 304 -14.01 12.16 12.21
C ALA A 304 -15.16 11.19 11.89
N SER A 305 -15.34 10.20 12.75
CA SER A 305 -16.44 9.24 12.64
C SER A 305 -17.83 9.89 12.68
N SER A 306 -17.98 11.10 13.22
CA SER A 306 -19.23 11.88 13.20
C SER A 306 -19.52 12.59 11.86
N GLN A 307 -18.54 12.60 10.96
CA GLN A 307 -18.71 13.02 9.56
C GLN A 307 -19.11 11.83 8.65
N CYS A 308 -19.19 10.66 9.29
CA CYS A 308 -19.73 9.39 8.87
C CYS A 308 -20.86 9.00 9.87
#